data_AF-A0A015JCI5-F1
#
_entry.id   AF-A0A015JCI5-F1
#
_cell.length_a   1.000
_cell.length_b   1.000
_cell.length_c   1.000
_cell.angle_alpha   90.00
_cell.angle_beta   90.00
_cell.angle_gamma   90.00
#
_symmetry.space_group_name_H-M   'P 1'
#
loop_
_entity.id
_entity.type
_entity.pdbx_description
1 polymer ?
#
loop_
_entity_poly.entity_id
_entity_poly.type
_entity_poly.pdbx_seq_one_letter_code
_entity_poly.pdbx_strand_id
1 'polypeptide(L)'
;MAGNETKTPLLVLAPMGVAAFNIRGRTVNSALSKPICNSNNNLDINGGRLKTITAKVRRAFPEHNNEPFGGRSIILFGDFGQLPPVLDLPMNDGIQGDALSNDGFAAYKQFREVYKLEAIQRQFGDSAEQKFREILSRMRDGESTIED
;
A
#
# COMPACT_ATOMS: atom_id res chain seq x y z
N MET A 1 -13.38 27.59 23.31
CA MET A 1 -13.71 26.20 23.66
C MET A 1 -12.82 25.29 22.83
N ALA A 2 -11.73 24.79 23.40
CA ALA A 2 -10.81 23.90 22.69
C ALA A 2 -11.45 22.50 22.64
N GLY A 3 -11.79 22.05 21.43
CA GLY A 3 -12.30 20.71 21.20
C GLY A 3 -11.27 19.68 21.67
N ASN A 4 -11.70 18.80 22.57
CA ASN A 4 -10.90 17.67 23.03
C ASN A 4 -10.83 16.65 21.89
N GLU A 5 -9.91 16.84 20.94
CA GLU A 5 -9.65 15.85 19.90
C GLU A 5 -9.05 14.61 20.55
N THR A 6 -9.88 13.61 20.80
CA THR A 6 -9.44 12.27 21.17
C THR A 6 -8.50 11.76 20.08
N LYS A 7 -7.20 11.68 20.36
CA LYS A 7 -6.23 11.07 19.45
C LYS A 7 -6.68 9.66 19.12
N THR A 8 -7.20 9.47 17.92
CA THR A 8 -7.48 8.14 17.38
C THR A 8 -6.17 7.36 17.31
N PRO A 9 -6.10 6.12 17.80
CA PRO A 9 -4.90 5.30 17.78
C PRO A 9 -4.52 4.80 16.37
N LEU A 10 -5.31 5.16 15.34
CA LEU A 10 -5.16 4.70 13.97
C LEU A 10 -4.43 5.73 13.11
N LEU A 11 -3.37 5.30 12.44
CA LEU A 11 -2.68 6.07 11.40
C LEU A 11 -3.09 5.56 10.02
N VAL A 12 -3.88 6.34 9.30
CA VAL A 12 -4.36 6.01 7.94
C VAL A 12 -3.48 6.68 6.90
N LEU A 13 -2.87 5.87 6.03
CA LEU A 13 -1.92 6.32 5.00
C LEU A 13 -2.33 5.86 3.61
N ALA A 14 -2.03 6.68 2.59
CA ALA A 14 -2.11 6.26 1.19
C ALA A 14 -0.89 6.71 0.38
N PRO A 15 -0.58 6.04 -0.76
CA PRO A 15 0.57 6.42 -1.59
C PRO A 15 0.46 7.81 -2.23
N MET A 16 -0.76 8.22 -2.62
CA MET A 16 -1.04 9.44 -3.39
C MET A 16 -2.00 10.37 -2.66
N GLY A 17 -1.94 11.67 -2.98
CA GLY A 17 -2.76 12.72 -2.34
C GLY A 17 -4.27 12.48 -2.47
N VAL A 18 -4.76 12.17 -3.68
CA VAL A 18 -6.19 11.92 -3.93
C VAL A 18 -6.67 10.69 -3.14
N ALA A 19 -5.88 9.61 -3.11
CA ALA A 19 -6.21 8.42 -2.34
C ALA A 19 -6.22 8.70 -0.83
N ALA A 20 -5.26 9.47 -0.33
CA ALA A 20 -5.19 9.88 1.07
C ALA A 20 -6.41 10.73 1.46
N PHE A 21 -6.80 11.66 0.60
CA PHE A 21 -7.99 12.49 0.79
C PHE A 21 -9.26 11.65 0.88
N ASN A 22 -9.44 10.68 -0.01
CA ASN A 22 -10.63 9.81 -0.05
C ASN A 22 -10.83 9.00 1.24
N ILE A 23 -9.75 8.64 1.94
CA ILE A 23 -9.79 7.87 3.20
C ILE A 23 -9.60 8.75 4.44
N ARG A 24 -9.65 10.09 4.29
CA ARG A 24 -9.36 11.06 5.36
C ARG A 24 -8.02 10.79 6.05
N GLY A 25 -7.05 10.30 5.30
CA GLY A 25 -5.71 9.94 5.75
C GLY A 25 -4.64 10.93 5.29
N ARG A 26 -3.38 10.52 5.43
CA ARG A 26 -2.21 11.30 4.97
C ARG A 26 -1.43 10.54 3.90
N THR A 27 -0.65 11.25 3.10
CA THR A 27 0.26 10.56 2.18
C THR A 27 1.38 9.90 2.96
N VAL A 28 1.84 8.72 2.53
CA VAL A 28 3.01 8.03 3.13
C VAL A 28 4.22 8.97 3.18
N ASN A 29 4.41 9.79 2.14
CA ASN A 29 5.53 10.73 2.05
C ASN A 29 5.45 11.83 3.12
N SER A 30 4.28 12.44 3.32
CA SER A 30 4.08 13.50 4.32
C SER A 30 4.13 12.95 5.74
N ALA A 31 3.47 11.82 6.00
CA ALA A 31 3.35 11.26 7.35
C ALA A 31 4.67 10.67 7.87
N LEU A 32 5.49 10.11 6.98
CA LEU A 32 6.77 9.52 7.36
C LEU A 32 7.94 10.47 7.11
N SER A 33 7.72 11.73 6.74
CA SER A 33 8.78 12.68 6.36
C SER A 33 9.77 12.06 5.37
N LYS A 34 9.29 11.42 4.29
CA LYS A 34 10.20 11.06 3.18
C LYS A 34 10.58 12.36 2.49
N PRO A 35 11.86 12.78 2.50
CA PRO A 35 12.25 13.90 1.65
C PRO A 35 11.87 13.53 0.21
N ILE A 36 11.25 14.47 -0.50
CA ILE A 36 11.15 14.40 -1.96
C ILE A 36 12.59 14.52 -2.44
N CYS A 37 13.22 13.41 -2.82
CA CYS A 37 14.64 13.40 -3.16
C CYS A 37 14.86 14.20 -4.44
N ASN A 38 15.45 15.39 -4.29
CA ASN A 38 16.35 15.97 -5.28
C ASN A 38 17.76 15.96 -4.63
N SER A 39 18.78 15.49 -5.36
CA SER A 39 20.23 15.44 -5.03
C SER A 39 20.87 14.07 -4.72
N ASN A 40 21.60 13.55 -5.71
CA ASN A 40 23.02 13.14 -5.72
C ASN A 40 23.64 12.23 -4.65
N ASN A 41 22.91 11.64 -3.71
CA ASN A 41 23.48 10.60 -2.84
C ASN A 41 22.65 9.33 -2.94
N ASN A 42 23.26 8.32 -3.57
CA ASN A 42 22.82 6.94 -3.79
C ASN A 42 21.58 6.58 -2.96
N LEU A 43 20.41 7.00 -3.46
CA LEU A 43 19.13 6.57 -2.95
C LEU A 43 19.09 5.11 -3.36
N ASP A 44 19.16 4.21 -2.39
CA ASP A 44 18.94 2.79 -2.62
C ASP A 44 17.48 2.61 -3.08
N ILE A 45 17.28 2.88 -4.37
CA ILE A 45 16.06 2.67 -5.16
C ILE A 45 15.71 1.17 -5.22
N ASN A 46 16.61 0.29 -4.76
CA ASN A 46 16.37 -1.15 -4.63
C ASN A 46 15.65 -1.49 -3.31
N GLY A 47 15.51 -0.53 -2.39
CA GLY A 47 14.81 -0.71 -1.13
C GLY A 47 13.32 -0.44 -1.23
N GLY A 48 12.53 -1.41 -1.70
CA GLY A 48 11.09 -1.28 -1.96
C GLY A 48 10.30 -0.53 -0.86
N ARG A 49 9.20 0.13 -1.23
CA ARG A 49 8.44 1.07 -0.35
C ARG A 49 8.17 0.56 1.06
N LEU A 50 7.90 -0.74 1.20
CA LEU A 50 7.63 -1.40 2.47
C LEU A 50 8.84 -1.39 3.41
N LYS A 51 10.06 -1.62 2.91
CA LYS A 51 11.31 -1.49 3.69
C LYS A 51 11.41 -0.12 4.34
N THR A 52 11.18 0.94 3.55
CA THR A 52 11.24 2.30 4.09
C THR A 52 10.18 2.54 5.16
N ILE A 53 8.97 1.99 4.99
CA ILE A 53 7.90 2.09 5.99
C ILE A 53 8.33 1.35 7.26
N THR A 54 8.75 0.09 7.16
CA THR A 54 9.22 -0.72 8.29
C THR A 54 10.32 -0.02 9.08
N ALA A 55 11.36 0.48 8.41
CA ALA A 55 12.48 1.17 9.04
C ALA A 55 12.05 2.45 9.76
N LYS A 56 11.16 3.24 9.16
CA LYS A 56 10.67 4.48 9.78
C LYS A 56 9.76 4.23 10.97
N VAL A 57 8.89 3.23 10.90
CA VAL A 57 8.03 2.88 12.04
C VAL A 57 8.88 2.34 13.20
N ARG A 58 9.85 1.46 12.92
CA ARG A 58 10.83 1.00 13.94
C ARG A 58 11.58 2.15 14.60
N ARG A 59 12.08 3.12 13.82
CA ARG A 59 12.77 4.31 14.36
C ARG A 59 11.87 5.17 15.26
N ALA A 60 10.57 5.23 14.98
CA ALA A 60 9.63 5.96 15.82
C ALA A 60 9.34 5.24 17.16
N PHE A 61 9.63 3.94 17.25
CA PHE A 61 9.36 3.10 18.42
C PHE A 61 10.60 2.26 18.78
N PRO A 62 11.66 2.87 19.32
CA PRO A 62 12.93 2.21 19.56
C PRO A 62 12.84 1.01 20.53
N GLU A 63 11.91 1.05 21.49
CA GLU A 63 11.62 -0.06 22.42
C GLU A 63 11.20 -1.36 21.69
N HIS A 64 10.67 -1.24 20.47
CA HIS A 64 10.20 -2.36 19.65
C HIS A 64 10.99 -2.48 18.34
N ASN A 65 12.23 -1.99 18.29
CA ASN A 65 13.02 -1.93 17.05
C ASN A 65 13.29 -3.33 16.45
N ASN A 66 13.36 -4.37 17.29
CA ASN A 66 13.53 -5.76 16.86
C ASN A 66 12.23 -6.38 16.36
N GLU A 67 11.10 -5.73 16.61
CA GLU A 67 9.80 -6.18 16.14
C GLU A 67 9.53 -5.65 14.72
N PRO A 68 8.81 -6.43 13.91
CA PRO A 68 8.30 -5.96 12.63
C PRO A 68 7.41 -4.73 12.82
N PHE A 69 7.59 -3.73 11.95
CA PHE A 69 6.86 -2.46 12.03
C PHE A 69 6.86 -1.82 13.44
N GLY A 70 7.93 -2.00 14.23
CA GLY A 70 8.01 -1.41 15.57
C GLY A 70 6.90 -1.87 16.52
N GLY A 71 6.45 -3.12 16.40
CA GLY A 71 5.38 -3.70 17.23
C GLY A 71 3.99 -3.19 16.89
N ARG A 72 3.78 -2.63 15.68
CA ARG A 72 2.49 -2.08 15.25
C ARG A 72 1.74 -3.04 14.34
N SER A 73 0.44 -3.18 14.59
CA SER A 73 -0.47 -3.85 13.68
C SER A 73 -0.61 -3.05 12.38
N ILE A 74 -0.38 -3.70 11.25
CA ILE A 74 -0.51 -3.09 9.92
C ILE A 74 -1.65 -3.78 9.17
N ILE A 75 -2.54 -2.98 8.60
CA ILE A 75 -3.55 -3.44 7.64
C ILE A 75 -3.17 -2.86 6.29
N LEU A 76 -2.90 -3.72 5.31
CA LEU A 76 -2.69 -3.33 3.93
C LEU A 76 -3.99 -3.48 3.16
N PHE A 77 -4.35 -2.45 2.41
CA PHE A 77 -5.54 -2.43 1.57
C PHE A 77 -5.18 -1.91 0.19
N GLY A 78 -5.61 -2.60 -0.86
CA GLY A 78 -5.30 -2.24 -2.23
C GLY A 78 -5.75 -3.31 -3.21
N ASP A 79 -5.47 -3.05 -4.48
CA ASP A 79 -5.81 -3.94 -5.57
C ASP A 79 -4.61 -4.10 -6.50
N PHE A 80 -4.10 -5.33 -6.62
CA PHE A 80 -2.96 -5.65 -7.47
C PHE A 80 -3.31 -5.64 -8.97
N GLY A 81 -4.60 -5.63 -9.34
CA GLY A 81 -5.05 -5.45 -10.73
C GLY A 81 -5.05 -4.00 -11.20
N GLN A 82 -4.61 -3.06 -10.35
CA GLN A 82 -4.44 -1.65 -10.72
C GLN A 82 -3.04 -1.40 -11.30
N LEU A 83 -2.81 -0.16 -11.74
CA LEU A 83 -1.52 0.26 -12.26
C LEU A 83 -0.40 -0.03 -11.25
N PRO A 84 0.72 -0.65 -11.69
CA PRO A 84 1.87 -0.83 -10.84
C PRO A 84 2.45 0.53 -10.43
N PRO A 85 3.28 0.57 -9.39
CA PRO A 85 4.00 1.78 -9.01
C PRO A 85 4.78 2.39 -10.19
N VAL A 86 4.72 3.71 -10.35
CA VAL A 86 5.45 4.42 -11.42
C VAL A 86 6.93 4.48 -11.06
N LEU A 87 7.79 3.89 -11.90
CA LEU A 87 9.26 3.85 -11.72
C LEU A 87 9.70 3.26 -10.37
N ASP A 88 8.90 2.35 -9.80
CA ASP A 88 9.13 1.73 -8.50
C ASP A 88 8.71 0.25 -8.58
N LEU A 89 9.27 -0.58 -7.72
CA LEU A 89 9.02 -2.03 -7.77
C LEU A 89 7.69 -2.36 -7.09
N PRO A 90 6.93 -3.34 -7.61
CA PRO A 90 5.77 -3.88 -6.91
C PRO A 90 6.14 -4.36 -5.50
N MET A 91 5.20 -4.25 -4.56
CA MET A 91 5.43 -4.67 -3.17
C MET A 91 5.69 -6.18 -3.03
N ASN A 92 5.25 -6.97 -4.01
CA ASN A 92 5.40 -8.43 -4.07
C ASN A 92 6.57 -8.88 -4.94
N ASP A 93 7.42 -7.96 -5.39
CA ASP A 93 8.50 -8.35 -6.28
C ASP A 93 9.46 -9.31 -5.55
N GLY A 94 9.57 -10.53 -6.06
CA GLY A 94 10.32 -11.63 -5.47
C GLY A 94 11.81 -11.58 -5.80
N ILE A 95 12.28 -10.50 -6.42
CA ILE A 95 13.69 -10.31 -6.73
C ILE A 95 14.45 -10.29 -5.41
N GLN A 96 15.23 -11.35 -5.18
CA GLN A 96 16.28 -11.38 -4.16
C GLN A 96 17.24 -10.22 -4.45
N GLY A 97 16.99 -9.08 -3.83
CA GLY A 97 17.97 -8.02 -3.75
C GLY A 97 19.00 -8.34 -2.66
N ASP A 98 19.94 -7.42 -2.51
CA ASP A 98 20.94 -7.40 -1.43
C ASP A 98 20.35 -7.68 -0.02
N ALA A 99 21.23 -7.84 0.98
CA ALA A 99 20.83 -8.08 2.36
C ALA A 99 19.79 -7.05 2.90
N LEU A 100 19.68 -5.87 2.27
CA LEU A 100 18.78 -4.79 2.65
C LEU A 100 17.40 -4.88 1.97
N SER A 101 17.27 -5.51 0.80
CA SER A 101 15.99 -5.86 0.16
C SER A 101 15.23 -6.94 0.94
N ASN A 102 15.97 -7.84 1.60
CA ASN A 102 15.42 -8.92 2.41
C ASN A 102 14.51 -8.44 3.54
N ASP A 103 14.73 -7.26 4.12
CA ASP A 103 13.93 -6.72 5.22
C ASP A 103 12.51 -6.32 4.80
N GLY A 104 12.36 -5.72 3.62
CA GLY A 104 11.04 -5.35 3.08
C GLY A 104 10.23 -6.58 2.72
N PHE A 105 10.85 -7.53 2.03
CA PHE A 105 10.24 -8.80 1.66
C PHE A 105 9.93 -9.68 2.88
N ALA A 106 10.81 -9.73 3.87
CA ALA A 106 10.57 -10.41 5.14
C ALA A 106 9.42 -9.77 5.92
N ALA A 107 9.29 -8.44 5.91
CA ALA A 107 8.14 -7.75 6.48
C ALA A 107 6.85 -8.08 5.73
N TYR A 108 6.89 -8.16 4.39
CA TYR A 108 5.74 -8.56 3.58
C TYR A 108 5.29 -10.00 3.89
N LYS A 109 6.22 -10.94 4.03
CA LYS A 109 5.94 -12.35 4.37
C LYS A 109 5.26 -12.56 5.73
N GLN A 110 5.19 -11.54 6.58
CA GLN A 110 4.49 -11.63 7.85
C GLN A 110 2.99 -11.40 7.74
N PHE A 111 2.50 -10.83 6.63
CA PHE A 111 1.07 -10.80 6.34
C PHE A 111 0.61 -12.22 6.02
N ARG A 112 0.01 -12.88 7.00
CA ARG A 112 -0.52 -14.25 6.89
C ARG A 112 -2.01 -14.29 6.62
N GLU A 113 -2.72 -13.24 7.03
CA GLU A 113 -4.16 -13.09 6.87
C GLU A 113 -4.45 -12.28 5.61
N VAL A 114 -5.10 -12.90 4.63
CA VAL A 114 -5.47 -12.26 3.36
C VAL A 114 -6.96 -12.44 3.14
N TYR A 115 -7.67 -11.31 2.99
CA TYR A 115 -9.11 -11.28 2.74
C TYR A 115 -9.36 -10.70 1.34
N LYS A 116 -9.99 -11.47 0.46
CA LYS A 116 -10.44 -11.00 -0.86
C LYS A 116 -11.88 -10.53 -0.76
N LEU A 117 -12.14 -9.29 -1.15
CA LEU A 117 -13.51 -8.77 -1.28
C LEU A 117 -14.06 -9.13 -2.66
N GLU A 118 -15.22 -9.77 -2.71
CA GLU A 118 -15.81 -10.27 -3.96
C GLU A 118 -16.99 -9.42 -4.45
N ALA A 119 -17.68 -8.73 -3.54
CA ALA A 119 -18.83 -7.92 -3.89
C ALA A 119 -18.42 -6.55 -4.47
N ILE A 120 -18.69 -6.34 -5.76
CA ILE A 120 -18.47 -5.06 -6.45
C ILE A 120 -19.66 -4.12 -6.21
N GLN A 121 -19.43 -3.01 -5.49
CA GLN A 121 -20.48 -2.05 -5.12
C GLN A 121 -20.57 -0.82 -6.04
N ARG A 122 -19.52 -0.50 -6.81
CA ARG A 122 -19.48 0.74 -7.62
C ARG A 122 -20.43 0.67 -8.81
N GLN A 123 -20.43 -0.45 -9.54
CA GLN A 123 -21.36 -0.71 -10.64
C GLN A 123 -22.51 -1.57 -10.12
N PHE A 124 -23.32 -1.07 -9.18
CA PHE A 124 -24.44 -1.85 -8.58
C PHE A 124 -25.66 -1.89 -9.52
N GLY A 125 -26.29 -3.04 -9.71
CA GLY A 125 -27.46 -3.23 -10.57
C GLY A 125 -27.46 -4.57 -11.33
N ASP A 126 -28.63 -4.99 -11.85
CA ASP A 126 -28.84 -6.34 -12.40
C ASP A 126 -28.94 -6.41 -13.93
N SER A 127 -28.70 -5.29 -14.62
CA SER A 127 -28.89 -5.22 -16.08
C SER A 127 -27.60 -4.84 -16.81
N ALA A 128 -27.52 -3.63 -17.36
CA ALA A 128 -26.31 -3.10 -17.99
C ALA A 128 -25.12 -3.09 -17.01
N GLU A 129 -25.37 -2.86 -15.72
CA GLU A 129 -24.35 -2.83 -14.68
C GLU A 129 -23.72 -4.20 -14.45
N GLN A 130 -24.52 -5.27 -14.50
CA GLN A 130 -24.00 -6.63 -14.40
C GLN A 130 -23.05 -6.94 -15.56
N LYS A 131 -23.49 -6.67 -16.79
CA LYS A 131 -22.65 -6.85 -17.99
C LYS A 131 -21.36 -6.06 -17.88
N PHE A 132 -21.43 -4.81 -17.40
CA PHE A 132 -20.24 -3.98 -17.23
C PHE A 132 -19.29 -4.52 -16.14
N ARG A 133 -19.82 -5.05 -15.03
CA ARG A 133 -18.99 -5.73 -14.00
C ARG A 133 -18.26 -6.94 -14.57
N GLU A 134 -18.92 -7.72 -15.42
CA GLU A 134 -18.34 -8.89 -16.06
C GLU A 134 -17.19 -8.50 -17.01
N ILE A 135 -17.38 -7.46 -17.84
CA ILE A 135 -16.32 -6.90 -18.71
C ILE A 135 -15.13 -6.43 -17.87
N LEU A 136 -15.36 -5.66 -16.79
CA LEU A 136 -14.28 -5.17 -15.92
C LEU A 136 -13.53 -6.30 -15.23
N SER A 137 -14.21 -7.39 -14.88
CA SER A 137 -13.58 -8.56 -14.26
C SER A 137 -12.69 -9.31 -15.25
N ARG A 138 -13.14 -9.49 -16.51
CA ARG A 138 -12.29 -10.04 -17.57
C ARG A 138 -11.09 -9.16 -17.89
N MET A 139 -11.32 -7.85 -18.03
CA MET A 139 -10.25 -6.89 -18.30
C MET A 139 -9.17 -6.91 -17.21
N ARG A 140 -9.58 -7.04 -15.94
CA ARG A 140 -8.67 -7.13 -14.80
C ARG A 140 -7.72 -8.33 -14.89
N ASP A 141 -8.24 -9.48 -15.31
CA ASP A 141 -7.49 -10.74 -15.35
C ASP A 141 -6.80 -10.97 -16.72
N GLY A 142 -7.07 -10.12 -17.72
CA GLY A 142 -6.52 -10.21 -19.06
C GLY A 142 -7.28 -11.17 -19.99
N GLU A 143 -8.52 -11.51 -19.64
CA GLU A 143 -9.35 -12.54 -20.31
C GLU A 143 -10.44 -11.91 -21.19
N SER A 144 -10.17 -10.76 -21.82
CA SER A 144 -11.12 -10.07 -22.70
C SER A 144 -11.51 -10.92 -23.92
N THR A 145 -12.78 -10.85 -24.32
CA THR A 145 -13.31 -11.53 -25.52
C THR A 145 -13.42 -10.57 -26.70
N ILE A 146 -13.77 -11.09 -27.89
CA ILE A 146 -14.04 -10.30 -29.09
C ILE A 146 -15.34 -9.47 -28.96
N GLU A 147 -16.22 -9.89 -28.04
CA GLU A 147 -17.56 -9.32 -27.83
C GLU A 147 -17.56 -8.18 -26.78
N ASP A 148 -16.43 -7.97 -26.10
CA ASP A 148 -16.20 -6.89 -25.12
C ASP A 148 -15.94 -5.54 -25.80
#